data_AF-A0A397CLS6-F1
#
_entry.id   AF-A0A397CLS6-F1
#
_cell.length_a   1.000
_cell.length_b   1.000
_cell.length_c   1.000
_cell.angle_alpha   90.00
_cell.angle_beta   90.00
_cell.angle_gamma   90.00
#
_symmetry.space_group_name_H-M   'P 1'
#
loop_
_entity.id
_entity.type
_entity.pdbx_description
1 polymer ?
#
loop_
_entity_poly.entity_id
_entity_poly.type
_entity_poly.pdbx_seq_one_letter_code
_entity_poly.pdbx_strand_id
1 'polypeptide(L)'
;MDALWTDDAAAATVEDGEKDSLSIRKSMKRKAADVAHVHEDHSMWKYFRGLVPRVFQPLVHATTSAGCLDPMWVCHDAVDDALEVEGTVTNIPRPIARVRNQPSHVRGEPIQIGFGGCGGFYNYLLGVASILQERFDLTDAVFSGASAGCFPALVLAMNKNVSDFFHGANLTLIRDADKKTFMGWRDWIPLTKQHTLMMLEPDTYQKLDKKFYCSITRVPSLENELVTSWTDNEDMVDCMLTSGHVPLYHPEYLRSFRGHKYIDGSVSNNDPMPLGNLAPAHVFHFWKWRQILPHWILVSTNANWANQQFEWGRADAVAHLHEIETVLHYKDDEHDE
;
A
#
# COMPACT_ATOMS: atom_id res chain seq x y z
N MET A 1 -8.10 98.78 3.60
CA MET A 1 -8.28 99.71 2.47
C MET A 1 -7.84 99.05 1.18
N ASP A 2 -8.71 98.50 0.36
CA ASP A 2 -9.81 97.56 0.60
C ASP A 2 -10.08 96.98 -0.78
N ALA A 3 -10.05 95.65 -0.86
CA ALA A 3 -10.76 94.89 -1.87
C ALA A 3 -12.16 94.63 -1.31
N LEU A 4 -13.22 94.81 -2.10
CA LEU A 4 -14.56 94.33 -1.76
C LEU A 4 -15.47 94.35 -2.98
N TRP A 5 -15.82 93.15 -3.46
CA TRP A 5 -17.13 92.84 -4.03
C TRP A 5 -17.58 91.49 -3.46
N THR A 6 -18.42 91.60 -2.44
CA THR A 6 -19.36 90.62 -1.85
C THR A 6 -20.69 90.72 -2.62
N ASP A 7 -21.70 89.86 -2.53
CA ASP A 7 -21.97 88.50 -2.03
C ASP A 7 -23.42 88.20 -2.47
N ASP A 8 -23.79 86.92 -2.53
CA ASP A 8 -24.99 86.33 -1.89
C ASP A 8 -25.19 84.91 -2.47
N ALA A 9 -24.80 83.84 -1.77
CA ALA A 9 -25.42 83.16 -0.61
C ALA A 9 -26.51 82.14 -1.03
N ALA A 10 -26.69 80.95 -0.46
CA ALA A 10 -25.93 80.03 0.40
C ALA A 10 -26.75 78.71 0.53
N ALA A 11 -26.08 77.60 0.94
CA ALA A 11 -26.56 76.29 1.48
C ALA A 11 -26.31 75.07 0.57
N ALA A 12 -25.18 74.33 0.71
CA ALA A 12 -24.89 73.22 1.65
C ALA A 12 -25.67 71.92 1.31
N THR A 13 -25.13 70.70 1.07
CA THR A 13 -23.86 70.03 1.46
C THR A 13 -23.72 68.66 0.73
N VAL A 14 -22.48 68.29 0.38
CA VAL A 14 -21.82 66.94 0.49
C VAL A 14 -22.13 65.79 -0.51
N GLU A 15 -21.11 65.56 -1.35
CA GLU A 15 -20.37 64.34 -1.76
C GLU A 15 -20.90 63.21 -2.70
N ASP A 16 -20.01 62.93 -3.65
CA ASP A 16 -19.51 61.65 -4.17
C ASP A 16 -20.14 60.92 -5.38
N GLY A 17 -19.37 60.96 -6.48
CA GLY A 17 -18.79 59.74 -7.06
C GLY A 17 -19.53 59.05 -8.20
N GLU A 18 -19.24 59.41 -9.46
CA GLU A 18 -19.67 58.59 -10.61
C GLU A 18 -18.61 58.57 -11.74
N LYS A 19 -17.81 57.50 -11.77
CA LYS A 19 -17.11 57.00 -12.96
C LYS A 19 -17.07 55.48 -12.86
N ASP A 20 -17.92 54.79 -13.63
CA ASP A 20 -17.56 53.55 -14.35
C ASP A 20 -18.79 52.90 -14.98
N SER A 21 -18.91 52.97 -16.31
CA SER A 21 -19.92 52.20 -17.05
C SER A 21 -19.40 51.73 -18.41
N LEU A 22 -18.23 51.08 -18.45
CA LEU A 22 -17.80 50.36 -19.65
C LEU A 22 -16.99 49.06 -19.45
N SER A 23 -16.88 48.52 -18.22
CA SER A 23 -16.13 47.26 -17.96
C SER A 23 -17.00 46.02 -17.67
N ILE A 24 -18.34 46.13 -17.58
CA ILE A 24 -19.17 45.08 -16.96
C ILE A 24 -19.52 43.89 -17.88
N ARG A 25 -19.36 43.96 -19.20
CA ARG A 25 -19.83 42.88 -20.11
C ARG A 25 -18.84 41.76 -20.46
N LYS A 26 -17.60 41.76 -19.94
CA LYS A 26 -16.63 40.66 -20.16
C LYS A 26 -16.32 39.78 -18.93
N SER A 27 -16.89 40.07 -17.76
CA SER A 27 -16.59 39.34 -16.51
C SER A 27 -17.54 38.16 -16.21
N MET A 28 -18.73 38.11 -16.83
CA MET A 28 -19.77 37.14 -16.45
C MET A 28 -19.66 35.73 -17.08
N LYS A 29 -18.67 35.46 -17.94
CA LYS A 29 -18.47 34.11 -18.53
C LYS A 29 -17.30 33.31 -17.96
N ARG A 30 -16.48 33.87 -17.06
CA ARG A 30 -15.40 33.13 -16.38
C ARG A 30 -15.70 32.78 -14.91
N LYS A 31 -16.78 33.32 -14.32
CA LYS A 31 -17.08 33.12 -12.89
C LYS A 31 -18.03 31.96 -12.59
N ALA A 32 -18.59 31.29 -13.59
CA ALA A 32 -19.55 30.19 -13.37
C ALA A 32 -18.88 28.79 -13.30
N ALA A 33 -17.70 28.61 -13.91
CA ALA A 33 -16.96 27.34 -13.87
C ALA A 33 -16.05 27.23 -12.63
N ASP A 34 -15.42 28.33 -12.21
CA ASP A 34 -14.51 28.33 -11.06
C ASP A 34 -15.25 28.27 -9.70
N VAL A 35 -16.51 28.71 -9.65
CA VAL A 35 -17.28 28.69 -8.39
C VAL A 35 -17.83 27.30 -8.08
N ALA A 36 -18.07 26.45 -9.08
CA ALA A 36 -18.54 25.07 -8.86
C ALA A 36 -17.44 24.17 -8.29
N HIS A 37 -16.21 24.26 -8.81
CA HIS A 37 -15.08 23.48 -8.31
C HIS A 37 -14.64 23.88 -6.89
N VAL A 38 -14.67 25.18 -6.57
CA VAL A 38 -14.29 25.66 -5.23
C VAL A 38 -15.33 25.31 -4.16
N HIS A 39 -16.62 25.22 -4.52
CA HIS A 39 -17.68 24.88 -3.56
C HIS A 39 -17.69 23.39 -3.19
N GLU A 40 -17.34 22.50 -4.13
CA GLU A 40 -17.20 21.06 -3.88
C GLU A 40 -15.97 20.75 -3.01
N ASP A 41 -14.82 21.38 -3.29
CA ASP A 41 -13.59 21.20 -2.52
C ASP A 41 -13.78 21.61 -1.04
N HIS A 42 -14.53 22.68 -0.78
CA HIS A 42 -14.77 23.17 0.58
C HIS A 42 -15.79 22.32 1.37
N SER A 43 -16.72 21.67 0.66
CA SER A 43 -17.70 20.70 1.21
C SER A 43 -17.01 19.39 1.58
N MET A 44 -16.19 18.88 0.67
CA MET A 44 -15.34 17.71 0.87
C MET A 44 -14.38 17.94 2.04
N TRP A 45 -13.77 19.13 2.14
CA TRP A 45 -12.89 19.49 3.25
C TRP A 45 -13.56 19.41 4.63
N LYS A 46 -14.85 19.80 4.75
CA LYS A 46 -15.62 19.65 5.99
C LYS A 46 -15.93 18.19 6.31
N TYR A 47 -16.25 17.39 5.30
CA TYR A 47 -16.47 15.95 5.44
C TYR A 47 -15.18 15.22 5.87
N PHE A 48 -14.04 15.55 5.25
CA PHE A 48 -12.71 15.03 5.61
C PHE A 48 -12.26 15.45 7.00
N ARG A 49 -12.52 16.68 7.43
CA ARG A 49 -12.25 17.12 8.81
C ARG A 49 -13.00 16.29 9.87
N GLY A 50 -14.14 15.71 9.52
CA GLY A 50 -14.90 14.81 10.39
C GLY A 50 -14.43 13.34 10.33
N LEU A 51 -13.91 12.91 9.18
CA LEU A 51 -13.46 11.53 8.93
C LEU A 51 -12.03 11.29 9.46
N VAL A 52 -11.13 12.27 9.28
CA VAL A 52 -9.70 12.16 9.63
C VAL A 52 -9.49 11.90 11.13
N PRO A 53 -10.16 12.59 12.08
CA PRO A 53 -10.02 12.25 13.50
C PRO A 53 -10.57 10.86 13.82
N ARG A 54 -11.63 10.38 13.16
CA ARG A 54 -12.23 9.07 13.47
C ARG A 54 -11.44 7.89 12.91
N VAL A 55 -10.80 8.06 11.76
CA VAL A 55 -9.94 7.03 11.14
C VAL A 55 -8.51 7.07 11.71
N PHE A 56 -8.02 8.25 12.12
CA PHE A 56 -6.64 8.44 12.60
C PHE A 56 -6.49 8.73 14.11
N GLN A 57 -7.55 8.92 14.92
CA GLN A 57 -7.42 9.10 16.39
C GLN A 57 -6.69 7.93 17.09
N PRO A 58 -6.92 6.66 16.73
CA PRO A 58 -6.14 5.55 17.27
C PRO A 58 -4.67 5.61 16.81
N LEU A 59 -4.38 6.29 15.70
CA LEU A 59 -3.06 6.37 15.07
C LEU A 59 -2.20 7.52 15.65
N VAL A 60 -2.81 8.67 15.97
CA VAL A 60 -2.09 9.86 16.46
C VAL A 60 -1.65 9.70 17.93
N HIS A 61 -2.40 8.98 18.77
CA HIS A 61 -1.99 8.71 20.16
C HIS A 61 -0.82 7.73 20.30
N ALA A 62 -0.47 6.99 19.24
CA ALA A 62 0.71 6.13 19.20
C ALA A 62 2.00 6.90 18.80
N THR A 63 1.88 8.14 18.32
CA THR A 63 3.01 8.92 17.78
C THR A 63 3.69 9.87 18.78
N THR A 64 3.28 9.86 20.06
CA THR A 64 3.85 10.76 21.10
C THR A 64 4.74 10.07 22.13
N SER A 65 5.20 8.84 21.90
CA SER A 65 6.33 8.30 22.68
C SER A 65 7.62 8.44 21.89
N ALA A 66 8.46 9.37 22.36
CA ALA A 66 9.80 9.63 21.90
C ALA A 66 10.62 8.34 21.70
N GLY A 67 11.18 8.18 20.50
CA GLY A 67 12.04 7.05 20.13
C GLY A 67 12.62 7.21 18.73
N CYS A 68 12.83 8.46 18.30
CA CYS A 68 13.72 8.80 17.21
C CYS A 68 14.87 9.55 17.89
N LEU A 69 16.11 9.09 17.70
CA LEU A 69 17.36 9.46 18.40
C LEU A 69 17.74 8.48 19.53
N ASP A 70 18.35 7.34 19.18
CA ASP A 70 19.70 6.99 19.67
C ASP A 70 20.29 5.74 18.97
N PRO A 71 21.63 5.70 18.75
CA PRO A 71 22.35 4.56 18.22
C PRO A 71 22.91 3.71 19.37
N MET A 72 22.12 2.80 19.94
CA MET A 72 22.63 1.84 20.93
C MET A 72 21.90 0.51 20.87
N TRP A 73 22.35 -0.38 19.98
CA TRP A 73 22.19 -1.83 20.16
C TRP A 73 23.41 -2.54 19.56
N VAL A 74 24.54 -2.37 20.23
CA VAL A 74 25.66 -3.32 20.23
C VAL A 74 26.09 -3.47 21.68
N CYS A 75 25.82 -4.64 22.26
CA CYS A 75 26.76 -5.35 23.13
C CYS A 75 26.26 -6.79 23.39
N HIS A 76 27.21 -7.69 23.16
CA HIS A 76 27.36 -9.10 23.49
C HIS A 76 26.50 -9.71 24.61
N ASP A 77 26.19 -11.00 24.43
CA ASP A 77 26.74 -12.03 25.30
C ASP A 77 27.20 -13.23 24.46
N ALA A 78 28.51 -13.46 24.47
CA ALA A 78 29.13 -14.71 24.06
C ALA A 78 29.22 -15.59 25.31
N VAL A 79 28.67 -16.79 25.24
CA VAL A 79 28.93 -17.82 26.24
C VAL A 79 29.54 -19.01 25.49
N ASP A 80 30.87 -19.05 25.50
CA ASP A 80 31.65 -20.27 25.31
C ASP A 80 31.49 -21.10 26.58
N ASP A 81 31.08 -22.35 26.45
CA ASP A 81 31.52 -23.42 27.35
C ASP A 81 31.52 -24.74 26.59
N ALA A 82 32.73 -25.19 26.28
CA ALA A 82 33.03 -26.50 25.75
C ALA A 82 33.03 -27.52 26.89
N LEU A 83 32.15 -28.52 26.82
CA LEU A 83 32.28 -29.77 27.57
C LEU A 83 31.97 -30.94 26.63
N GLU A 84 33.02 -31.70 26.32
CA GLU A 84 32.93 -33.00 25.65
C GLU A 84 32.22 -34.00 26.57
N VAL A 85 31.18 -34.68 26.05
CA VAL A 85 30.60 -35.86 26.70
C VAL A 85 30.47 -36.97 25.66
N GLU A 86 31.14 -38.07 25.94
CA GLU A 86 31.18 -39.30 25.14
C GLU A 86 29.81 -39.97 24.98
N GLY A 87 29.60 -40.44 23.74
CA GLY A 87 28.72 -41.50 23.26
C GLY A 87 27.70 -42.17 24.19
N THR A 88 26.43 -41.83 23.99
CA THR A 88 25.34 -42.83 24.02
C THR A 88 24.39 -42.58 22.83
N VAL A 89 24.33 -43.55 21.91
CA VAL A 89 23.38 -43.53 20.78
C VAL A 89 21.99 -43.82 21.33
N THR A 90 21.25 -42.76 21.65
CA THR A 90 19.80 -42.87 21.87
C THR A 90 19.14 -42.94 20.50
N ASN A 91 18.49 -44.07 20.21
CA ASN A 91 17.63 -44.20 19.02
C ASN A 91 16.41 -43.29 19.24
N ILE A 92 16.51 -42.05 18.77
CA ILE A 92 15.37 -41.13 18.71
C ILE A 92 14.40 -41.71 17.67
N PRO A 93 13.16 -42.06 18.04
CA PRO A 93 12.16 -42.48 17.07
C PRO A 93 12.02 -41.38 16.02
N ARG A 94 12.11 -41.74 14.74
CA ARG A 94 11.83 -40.78 13.65
C ARG A 94 10.49 -40.11 13.95
N PRO A 95 10.40 -38.78 13.85
CA PRO A 95 9.11 -38.10 14.01
C PRO A 95 8.10 -38.79 13.10
N ILE A 96 6.94 -39.16 13.66
CA ILE A 96 5.81 -39.66 12.88
C ILE A 96 5.60 -38.61 11.78
N ALA A 97 5.69 -39.04 10.51
CA ALA A 97 5.49 -38.15 9.38
C ALA A 97 4.16 -37.41 9.60
N ARG A 98 4.23 -36.08 9.67
CA ARG A 98 3.05 -35.24 9.86
C ARG A 98 2.05 -35.58 8.76
N VAL A 99 0.84 -35.97 9.14
CA VAL A 99 -0.27 -36.10 8.18
C VAL A 99 -0.52 -34.70 7.63
N ARG A 100 -0.25 -34.50 6.34
CA ARG A 100 -0.54 -33.25 5.63
C ARG A 100 -2.06 -33.09 5.54
N ASN A 101 -2.60 -31.93 5.89
CA ASN A 101 -3.97 -31.61 5.53
C ASN A 101 -4.07 -31.48 4.01
N GLN A 102 -5.21 -31.88 3.45
CA GLN A 102 -5.49 -31.69 2.03
C GLN A 102 -6.59 -30.64 1.85
N PRO A 103 -6.48 -29.78 0.82
CA PRO A 103 -7.56 -28.86 0.48
C PRO A 103 -8.83 -29.61 0.09
N SER A 104 -9.98 -29.03 0.41
CA SER A 104 -11.29 -29.61 0.10
C SER A 104 -11.71 -29.49 -1.38
N HIS A 105 -11.04 -28.61 -2.14
CA HIS A 105 -11.33 -28.33 -3.54
C HIS A 105 -10.44 -29.17 -4.47
N VAL A 106 -10.87 -29.38 -5.70
CA VAL A 106 -10.16 -30.23 -6.66
C VAL A 106 -8.96 -29.47 -7.25
N ARG A 107 -7.82 -30.15 -7.46
CA ARG A 107 -6.67 -29.55 -8.16
C ARG A 107 -7.11 -29.07 -9.55
N GLY A 108 -6.69 -27.87 -9.93
CA GLY A 108 -7.06 -27.24 -11.20
C GLY A 108 -8.32 -26.39 -11.14
N GLU A 109 -9.03 -26.36 -10.01
CA GLU A 109 -10.08 -25.35 -9.78
C GLU A 109 -9.45 -23.99 -9.46
N PRO A 110 -10.07 -22.87 -9.87
CA PRO A 110 -9.57 -21.54 -9.55
C PRO A 110 -9.46 -21.33 -8.04
N ILE A 111 -8.38 -20.71 -7.61
CA ILE A 111 -8.18 -20.29 -6.22
C ILE A 111 -7.86 -18.80 -6.15
N GLN A 112 -8.12 -18.18 -5.00
CA GLN A 112 -7.88 -16.76 -4.79
C GLN A 112 -6.87 -16.54 -3.68
N ILE A 113 -5.78 -15.84 -3.99
CA ILE A 113 -4.74 -15.50 -3.03
C ILE A 113 -4.66 -13.99 -2.90
N GLY A 114 -5.08 -13.49 -1.75
CA GLY A 114 -5.07 -12.06 -1.44
C GLY A 114 -3.95 -11.67 -0.50
N PHE A 115 -3.56 -10.40 -0.55
CA PHE A 115 -2.65 -9.78 0.41
C PHE A 115 -3.24 -8.47 0.93
N GLY A 116 -3.41 -8.39 2.24
CA GLY A 116 -3.90 -7.20 2.90
C GLY A 116 -2.86 -6.06 2.93
N GLY A 117 -3.36 -4.86 3.25
CA GLY A 117 -2.55 -3.67 3.44
C GLY A 117 -1.55 -3.82 4.59
N CYS A 118 -0.30 -3.46 4.31
CA CYS A 118 0.83 -3.70 5.21
C CYS A 118 1.83 -2.55 5.30
N GLY A 119 1.57 -1.41 4.65
CA GLY A 119 2.45 -0.24 4.70
C GLY A 119 3.90 -0.57 4.37
N GLY A 120 4.84 -0.12 5.20
CA GLY A 120 6.27 -0.42 5.06
C GLY A 120 6.66 -1.86 5.43
N PHE A 121 5.73 -2.66 5.94
CA PHE A 121 5.96 -4.05 6.32
C PHE A 121 5.69 -5.07 5.20
N TYR A 122 5.51 -4.61 3.96
CA TYR A 122 5.24 -5.47 2.81
C TYR A 122 6.35 -6.48 2.49
N ASN A 123 7.60 -6.21 2.91
CA ASN A 123 8.70 -7.17 2.76
C ASN A 123 8.44 -8.48 3.49
N TYR A 124 7.70 -8.43 4.61
CA TYR A 124 7.23 -9.63 5.30
C TYR A 124 6.29 -10.45 4.42
N LEU A 125 5.31 -9.82 3.77
CA LEU A 125 4.40 -10.51 2.87
C LEU A 125 5.09 -11.01 1.59
N LEU A 126 6.17 -10.37 1.13
CA LEU A 126 7.05 -10.95 0.10
C LEU A 126 7.73 -12.23 0.61
N GLY A 127 8.15 -12.27 1.87
CA GLY A 127 8.67 -13.47 2.52
C GLY A 127 7.65 -14.60 2.52
N VAL A 128 6.41 -14.32 2.94
CA VAL A 128 5.30 -15.28 2.91
C VAL A 128 5.06 -15.77 1.46
N ALA A 129 4.91 -14.84 0.52
CA ALA A 129 4.68 -15.14 -0.89
C ALA A 129 5.78 -16.02 -1.51
N SER A 130 7.04 -15.86 -1.10
CA SER A 130 8.13 -16.71 -1.58
C SER A 130 7.97 -18.18 -1.15
N ILE A 131 7.50 -18.44 0.08
CA ILE A 131 7.21 -19.82 0.53
C ILE A 131 5.99 -20.39 -0.20
N LEU A 132 4.96 -19.56 -0.44
CA LEU A 132 3.80 -19.98 -1.23
C LEU A 132 4.23 -20.44 -2.62
N GLN A 133 5.02 -19.62 -3.31
CA GLN A 133 5.53 -19.91 -4.64
C GLN A 133 6.44 -21.14 -4.67
N GLU A 134 7.26 -21.36 -3.64
CA GLU A 134 8.16 -22.50 -3.62
C GLU A 134 7.44 -23.83 -3.38
N ARG A 135 6.43 -23.86 -2.51
CA ARG A 135 5.83 -25.11 -2.01
C ARG A 135 4.50 -25.49 -2.65
N PHE A 136 3.71 -24.51 -3.09
CA PHE A 136 2.35 -24.74 -3.54
C PHE A 136 2.19 -24.50 -5.04
N ASP A 137 1.21 -25.19 -5.62
CA ASP A 137 0.79 -24.99 -7.00
C ASP A 137 -0.13 -23.78 -7.06
N LEU A 138 0.34 -22.73 -7.76
CA LEU A 138 -0.36 -21.45 -7.89
C LEU A 138 -0.82 -21.20 -9.33
N THR A 139 -0.83 -22.23 -10.19
CA THR A 139 -1.06 -22.09 -11.64
C THR A 139 -2.42 -21.47 -11.97
N ASP A 140 -3.47 -21.89 -11.26
CA ASP A 140 -4.85 -21.43 -11.44
C ASP A 140 -5.26 -20.35 -10.43
N ALA A 141 -4.28 -19.73 -9.78
CA ALA A 141 -4.54 -18.67 -8.81
C ALA A 141 -4.83 -17.33 -9.48
N VAL A 142 -5.85 -16.65 -8.96
CA VAL A 142 -5.99 -15.20 -9.10
C VAL A 142 -5.41 -14.52 -7.87
N PHE A 143 -4.71 -13.42 -8.09
CA PHE A 143 -4.04 -12.68 -7.02
C PHE A 143 -4.68 -11.33 -6.82
N SER A 144 -4.78 -10.91 -5.57
CA SER A 144 -5.37 -9.63 -5.21
C SER A 144 -4.57 -8.92 -4.11
N GLY A 145 -4.60 -7.60 -4.13
CA GLY A 145 -3.89 -6.79 -3.16
C GLY A 145 -4.66 -5.55 -2.74
N ALA A 146 -4.46 -5.16 -1.48
CA ALA A 146 -4.81 -3.83 -0.97
C ALA A 146 -3.53 -3.14 -0.47
N SER A 147 -3.39 -1.84 -0.76
CA SER A 147 -2.22 -1.05 -0.37
C SER A 147 -0.90 -1.72 -0.79
N ALA A 148 0.10 -1.72 0.10
CA ALA A 148 1.38 -2.39 -0.16
C ALA A 148 1.27 -3.93 -0.31
N GLY A 149 0.12 -4.54 0.01
CA GLY A 149 -0.16 -5.94 -0.33
C GLY A 149 -0.21 -6.20 -1.84
N CYS A 150 -0.35 -5.15 -2.67
CA CYS A 150 -0.28 -5.26 -4.12
C CYS A 150 1.08 -5.75 -4.63
N PHE A 151 2.19 -5.54 -3.91
CA PHE A 151 3.53 -5.96 -4.36
C PHE A 151 3.68 -7.49 -4.43
N PRO A 152 3.48 -8.26 -3.34
CA PRO A 152 3.53 -9.72 -3.41
C PRO A 152 2.50 -10.29 -4.39
N ALA A 153 1.28 -9.73 -4.42
CA ALA A 153 0.24 -10.14 -5.37
C ALA A 153 0.69 -9.97 -6.84
N LEU A 154 1.27 -8.81 -7.19
CA LEU A 154 1.77 -8.54 -8.54
C LEU A 154 2.87 -9.53 -8.95
N VAL A 155 3.86 -9.75 -8.06
CA VAL A 155 5.02 -10.63 -8.36
C VAL A 155 4.58 -12.06 -8.61
N LEU A 156 3.66 -12.57 -7.79
CA LEU A 156 3.08 -13.90 -7.98
C LEU A 156 2.23 -13.97 -9.26
N ALA A 157 1.41 -12.96 -9.55
CA ALA A 157 0.60 -12.91 -10.76
C ALA A 157 1.43 -12.90 -12.05
N MET A 158 2.61 -12.27 -12.02
CA MET A 158 3.59 -12.31 -13.12
C MET A 158 4.33 -13.64 -13.23
N ASN A 159 4.14 -14.56 -12.28
CA ASN A 159 4.91 -15.78 -12.14
C ASN A 159 6.44 -15.51 -12.13
N LYS A 160 6.88 -14.40 -11.53
CA LYS A 160 8.31 -14.10 -11.32
C LYS A 160 8.76 -14.64 -9.97
N ASN A 161 10.01 -15.09 -9.87
CA ASN A 161 10.56 -15.58 -8.60
C ASN A 161 10.52 -14.47 -7.54
N VAL A 162 9.79 -14.69 -6.45
CA VAL A 162 9.58 -13.69 -5.39
C VAL A 162 10.88 -13.39 -4.63
N SER A 163 11.72 -14.41 -4.42
CA SER A 163 13.01 -14.26 -3.75
C SER A 163 13.99 -13.43 -4.59
N ASP A 164 14.08 -13.70 -5.89
CA ASP A 164 14.92 -12.94 -6.81
C ASP A 164 14.43 -11.48 -6.94
N PHE A 165 13.10 -11.29 -7.01
CA PHE A 165 12.51 -9.96 -6.99
C PHE A 165 12.88 -9.20 -5.70
N PHE A 166 12.76 -9.87 -4.55
CA PHE A 166 13.08 -9.28 -3.25
C PHE A 166 14.55 -8.85 -3.19
N HIS A 167 15.49 -9.78 -3.43
CA HIS A 167 16.92 -9.49 -3.32
C HIS A 167 17.46 -8.57 -4.42
N GLY A 168 16.81 -8.56 -5.59
CA GLY A 168 17.14 -7.73 -6.74
C GLY A 168 16.40 -6.39 -6.74
N ALA A 169 15.29 -6.31 -7.47
CA ALA A 169 14.57 -5.07 -7.76
C ALA A 169 14.12 -4.34 -6.48
N ASN A 170 13.60 -5.06 -5.49
CA ASN A 170 13.08 -4.47 -4.26
C ASN A 170 14.18 -3.91 -3.35
N LEU A 171 15.24 -4.67 -3.07
CA LEU A 171 16.37 -4.13 -2.30
C LEU A 171 17.08 -2.99 -3.06
N THR A 172 17.04 -2.98 -4.39
CA THR A 172 17.56 -1.86 -5.19
C THR A 172 16.74 -0.59 -4.98
N LEU A 173 15.40 -0.68 -5.05
CA LEU A 173 14.49 0.42 -4.70
C LEU A 173 14.78 0.97 -3.30
N ILE A 174 14.91 0.09 -2.31
CA ILE A 174 15.16 0.47 -0.91
C ILE A 174 16.48 1.21 -0.77
N ARG A 175 17.55 0.72 -1.41
CA ARG A 175 18.88 1.37 -1.40
C ARG A 175 18.89 2.70 -2.15
N ASP A 176 18.12 2.83 -3.22
CA ASP A 176 18.04 4.08 -3.97
C ASP A 176 17.20 5.13 -3.25
N ALA A 177 16.16 4.71 -2.52
CA ALA A 177 15.43 5.57 -1.59
C ALA A 177 16.30 6.01 -0.41
N ASP A 178 17.17 5.15 0.12
CA ASP A 178 18.09 5.47 1.22
C ASP A 178 19.07 6.59 0.87
N LYS A 179 19.48 6.68 -0.40
CA LYS A 179 20.36 7.74 -0.92
C LYS A 179 19.66 9.10 -1.03
N LYS A 180 18.33 9.17 -0.88
CA LYS A 180 17.56 10.41 -1.00
C LYS A 180 17.52 11.18 0.32
N THR A 181 17.29 12.48 0.22
CA THR A 181 17.08 13.35 1.39
C THR A 181 15.86 12.88 2.20
N PHE A 182 15.92 13.05 3.53
CA PHE A 182 14.88 12.58 4.45
C PHE A 182 14.54 11.09 4.33
N MET A 183 15.56 10.25 4.06
CA MET A 183 15.40 8.79 3.94
C MET A 183 14.36 8.43 2.86
N GLY A 184 14.32 9.19 1.77
CA GLY A 184 13.42 8.94 0.65
C GLY A 184 11.92 9.08 0.93
N TRP A 185 11.50 9.61 2.08
CA TRP A 185 10.07 9.69 2.44
C TRP A 185 9.22 10.41 1.38
N ARG A 186 9.73 11.50 0.80
CA ARG A 186 9.04 12.24 -0.29
C ARG A 186 9.16 11.53 -1.64
N ASP A 187 10.24 10.79 -1.85
CA ASP A 187 10.60 10.15 -3.11
C ASP A 187 10.10 8.71 -3.20
N TRP A 188 9.54 8.16 -2.12
CA TRP A 188 9.15 6.76 -2.05
C TRP A 188 8.15 6.37 -3.12
N ILE A 189 7.06 7.13 -3.27
CA ILE A 189 6.03 6.84 -4.27
C ILE A 189 6.56 6.98 -5.71
N PRO A 190 7.26 8.08 -6.09
CA PRO A 190 7.89 8.18 -7.41
C PRO A 190 8.91 7.07 -7.70
N LEU A 191 9.78 6.75 -6.74
CA LEU A 191 10.77 5.67 -6.90
C LEU A 191 10.09 4.31 -7.02
N THR A 192 9.09 4.04 -6.18
CA THR A 192 8.32 2.81 -6.26
C THR A 192 7.68 2.67 -7.64
N LYS A 193 7.05 3.73 -8.15
CA LYS A 193 6.50 3.75 -9.52
C LYS A 193 7.58 3.38 -10.54
N GLN A 194 8.70 4.09 -10.52
CA GLN A 194 9.80 3.91 -11.46
C GLN A 194 10.36 2.47 -11.42
N HIS A 195 10.69 1.97 -10.24
CA HIS A 195 11.26 0.63 -10.08
C HIS A 195 10.25 -0.47 -10.43
N THR A 196 8.96 -0.29 -10.07
CA THR A 196 7.91 -1.23 -10.48
C THR A 196 7.71 -1.24 -11.99
N LEU A 197 7.82 -0.12 -12.69
CA LEU A 197 7.70 -0.12 -14.16
C LEU A 197 8.92 -0.77 -14.85
N MET A 198 10.12 -0.55 -14.32
CA MET A 198 11.37 -1.11 -14.88
C MET A 198 11.41 -2.65 -14.88
N MET A 199 10.65 -3.30 -14.01
CA MET A 199 10.58 -4.77 -13.92
C MET A 199 9.50 -5.40 -14.82
N LEU A 200 8.62 -4.61 -15.45
CA LEU A 200 7.53 -5.12 -16.27
C LEU A 200 7.95 -5.27 -17.72
N GLU A 201 7.46 -6.33 -18.35
CA GLU A 201 7.51 -6.48 -19.80
C GLU A 201 6.44 -5.58 -20.45
N PRO A 202 6.61 -5.15 -21.71
CA PRO A 202 5.66 -4.23 -22.35
C PRO A 202 4.20 -4.70 -22.38
N ASP A 203 3.97 -6.02 -22.33
CA ASP A 203 2.65 -6.66 -22.38
C ASP A 203 2.19 -7.23 -21.02
N THR A 204 2.90 -6.95 -19.92
CA THR A 204 2.55 -7.49 -18.59
C THR A 204 1.11 -7.16 -18.21
N TYR A 205 0.66 -5.92 -18.40
CA TYR A 205 -0.73 -5.53 -18.12
C TYR A 205 -1.76 -6.43 -18.84
N GLN A 206 -1.50 -6.86 -20.07
CA GLN A 206 -2.41 -7.76 -20.79
C GLN A 206 -2.42 -9.16 -20.19
N LYS A 207 -1.23 -9.68 -19.84
CA LYS A 207 -1.07 -11.00 -19.21
C LYS A 207 -1.74 -11.08 -17.84
N LEU A 208 -1.86 -9.95 -17.15
CA LEU A 208 -2.43 -9.86 -15.80
C LEU A 208 -3.92 -9.48 -15.76
N ASP A 209 -4.55 -9.24 -16.91
CA ASP A 209 -6.00 -9.03 -16.98
C ASP A 209 -6.74 -10.22 -16.35
N LYS A 210 -7.65 -9.93 -15.41
CA LYS A 210 -8.43 -10.93 -14.65
C LYS A 210 -7.61 -11.92 -13.81
N LYS A 211 -6.29 -11.73 -13.72
CA LYS A 211 -5.38 -12.51 -12.87
C LYS A 211 -4.86 -11.71 -11.68
N PHE A 212 -4.74 -10.40 -11.83
CA PHE A 212 -4.34 -9.49 -10.76
C PHE A 212 -5.47 -8.49 -10.46
N TYR A 213 -5.78 -8.30 -9.18
CA TYR A 213 -6.83 -7.40 -8.72
C TYR A 213 -6.27 -6.40 -7.70
N CYS A 214 -6.67 -5.15 -7.82
CA CYS A 214 -6.25 -4.07 -6.96
C CYS A 214 -7.46 -3.44 -6.27
N SER A 215 -7.47 -3.43 -4.93
CA SER A 215 -8.51 -2.81 -4.12
C SER A 215 -8.29 -1.31 -4.01
N ILE A 216 -9.27 -0.48 -4.38
CA ILE A 216 -9.21 0.98 -4.21
C ILE A 216 -10.51 1.49 -3.60
N THR A 217 -10.42 2.53 -2.76
CA THR A 217 -11.59 3.10 -2.08
C THR A 217 -12.01 4.39 -2.78
N ARG A 218 -13.18 4.39 -3.42
CA ARG A 218 -13.70 5.57 -4.13
C ARG A 218 -14.21 6.62 -3.16
N VAL A 219 -14.00 7.87 -3.50
CA VAL A 219 -14.47 9.03 -2.75
C VAL A 219 -15.44 9.85 -3.62
N PRO A 220 -16.55 10.38 -3.08
CA PRO A 220 -16.93 10.37 -1.66
C PRO A 220 -17.75 9.15 -1.19
N SER A 221 -18.07 8.20 -2.07
CA SER A 221 -18.97 7.07 -1.71
C SER A 221 -18.39 6.13 -0.66
N LEU A 222 -17.06 6.07 -0.51
CA LEU A 222 -16.31 5.10 0.30
C LEU A 222 -16.57 3.63 -0.10
N GLU A 223 -17.11 3.44 -1.30
CA GLU A 223 -17.30 2.11 -1.89
C GLU A 223 -15.96 1.57 -2.40
N ASN A 224 -15.81 0.24 -2.30
CA ASN A 224 -14.65 -0.45 -2.83
C ASN A 224 -14.81 -0.73 -4.32
N GLU A 225 -13.72 -0.55 -5.07
CA GLU A 225 -13.60 -1.01 -6.45
C GLU A 225 -12.42 -2.00 -6.54
N LEU A 226 -12.68 -3.20 -7.05
CA LEU A 226 -11.65 -4.20 -7.37
C LEU A 226 -11.32 -4.09 -8.86
N VAL A 227 -10.21 -3.42 -9.18
CA VAL A 227 -9.78 -3.18 -10.56
C VAL A 227 -8.91 -4.34 -11.03
N THR A 228 -9.15 -4.85 -12.25
CA THR A 228 -8.38 -5.98 -12.83
C THR A 228 -8.05 -5.84 -14.31
N SER A 229 -8.57 -4.81 -14.96
CA SER A 229 -8.34 -4.54 -16.38
C SER A 229 -7.60 -3.24 -16.54
N TRP A 230 -6.61 -3.24 -17.43
CA TRP A 230 -5.58 -2.21 -17.52
C TRP A 230 -5.43 -1.71 -18.96
N THR A 231 -5.17 -0.43 -19.14
CA THR A 231 -4.89 0.12 -20.49
C THR A 231 -3.43 -0.07 -20.91
N ASP A 232 -2.52 -0.02 -19.94
CA ASP A 232 -1.09 -0.26 -20.07
C ASP A 232 -0.48 -0.55 -18.68
N ASN A 233 0.84 -0.75 -18.62
CA ASN A 233 1.56 -0.96 -17.37
C ASN A 233 1.51 0.28 -16.45
N GLU A 234 1.44 1.49 -17.01
CA GLU A 234 1.39 2.73 -16.24
C GLU A 234 0.07 2.84 -15.45
N ASP A 235 -1.05 2.58 -16.11
CA ASP A 235 -2.39 2.55 -15.52
C ASP A 235 -2.51 1.47 -14.43
N MET A 236 -1.93 0.29 -14.64
CA MET A 236 -1.87 -0.76 -13.62
C MET A 236 -1.06 -0.32 -12.39
N VAL A 237 0.15 0.21 -12.59
CA VAL A 237 1.01 0.67 -11.48
C VAL A 237 0.39 1.88 -10.78
N ASP A 238 -0.24 2.80 -11.51
CA ASP A 238 -0.96 3.93 -10.91
C ASP A 238 -2.15 3.47 -10.08
N CYS A 239 -2.85 2.40 -10.49
CA CYS A 239 -3.88 1.77 -9.67
C CYS A 239 -3.31 1.20 -8.36
N MET A 240 -2.17 0.48 -8.42
CA MET A 240 -1.50 -0.05 -7.22
C MET A 240 -1.09 1.07 -6.25
N LEU A 241 -0.50 2.14 -6.77
CA LEU A 241 -0.09 3.26 -5.94
C LEU A 241 -1.30 4.08 -5.43
N THR A 242 -2.43 4.03 -6.13
CA THR A 242 -3.73 4.54 -5.65
C THR A 242 -4.26 3.70 -4.50
N SER A 243 -4.13 2.37 -4.59
CA SER A 243 -4.47 1.45 -3.50
C SER A 243 -3.62 1.68 -2.26
N GLY A 244 -2.37 2.11 -2.40
CA GLY A 244 -1.48 2.47 -1.28
C GLY A 244 -1.48 3.96 -0.92
N HIS A 245 -2.47 4.73 -1.35
CA HIS A 245 -2.50 6.17 -1.14
C HIS A 245 -2.91 6.54 0.30
N VAL A 246 -1.93 6.52 1.19
CA VAL A 246 -2.07 7.00 2.57
C VAL A 246 -1.69 8.48 2.63
N PRO A 247 -2.51 9.37 3.24
CA PRO A 247 -2.21 10.80 3.37
C PRO A 247 -0.87 11.13 4.03
N LEU A 248 -0.25 10.17 4.72
CA LEU A 248 1.07 10.32 5.30
C LEU A 248 2.17 10.43 4.24
N TYR A 249 2.03 9.82 3.06
CA TYR A 249 3.10 9.78 2.04
C TYR A 249 2.90 10.75 0.88
N HIS A 250 1.82 11.53 0.89
CA HIS A 250 1.46 12.39 -0.23
C HIS A 250 0.93 13.75 0.25
N PRO A 251 1.31 14.86 -0.40
CA PRO A 251 0.79 16.19 -0.04
C PRO A 251 -0.72 16.32 -0.30
N GLU A 252 -1.24 15.58 -1.27
CA GLU A 252 -2.68 15.50 -1.56
C GLU A 252 -3.32 14.34 -0.80
N TYR A 253 -4.40 14.61 -0.07
CA TYR A 253 -5.17 13.61 0.68
C TYR A 253 -5.88 12.58 -0.20
N LEU A 254 -6.13 12.92 -1.47
CA LEU A 254 -6.85 12.11 -2.44
C LEU A 254 -6.01 11.92 -3.69
N ARG A 255 -6.09 10.74 -4.29
CA ARG A 255 -5.46 10.46 -5.58
C ARG A 255 -6.49 10.48 -6.70
N SER A 256 -6.14 11.12 -7.82
CA SER A 256 -6.92 11.03 -9.04
C SER A 256 -6.55 9.77 -9.81
N PHE A 257 -7.53 8.94 -10.16
CA PHE A 257 -7.35 7.77 -11.01
C PHE A 257 -8.58 7.64 -11.90
N ARG A 258 -8.39 7.45 -13.22
CA ARG A 258 -9.48 7.30 -14.20
C ARG A 258 -10.65 8.31 -14.04
N GLY A 259 -10.32 9.58 -13.83
CA GLY A 259 -11.29 10.68 -13.69
C GLY A 259 -12.02 10.77 -12.34
N HIS A 260 -11.70 9.90 -11.39
CA HIS A 260 -12.32 9.83 -10.07
C HIS A 260 -11.29 10.03 -8.94
N LYS A 261 -11.78 10.25 -7.72
CA LYS A 261 -10.93 10.44 -6.53
C LYS A 261 -10.95 9.20 -5.65
N TYR A 262 -9.79 8.81 -5.13
CA TYR A 262 -9.60 7.61 -4.34
C TYR A 262 -8.67 7.85 -3.14
N ILE A 263 -8.77 6.93 -2.17
CA ILE A 263 -7.83 6.73 -1.05
C ILE A 263 -7.44 5.25 -0.98
N ASP A 264 -6.56 4.93 -0.02
CA ASP A 264 -6.09 3.56 0.21
C ASP A 264 -7.22 2.52 0.21
N GLY A 265 -7.00 1.41 -0.51
CA GLY A 265 -7.98 0.34 -0.70
C GLY A 265 -8.37 -0.37 0.60
N SER A 266 -7.42 -0.45 1.54
CA SER A 266 -7.59 -1.10 2.84
C SER A 266 -8.66 -0.42 3.69
N VAL A 267 -9.05 0.82 3.36
CA VAL A 267 -10.10 1.57 4.06
C VAL A 267 -11.48 0.95 3.83
N SER A 268 -11.78 0.51 2.61
CA SER A 268 -13.08 -0.09 2.27
C SER A 268 -13.02 -1.62 2.17
N ASN A 269 -11.89 -2.18 1.72
CA ASN A 269 -11.71 -3.63 1.62
C ASN A 269 -10.24 -4.02 1.74
N ASN A 270 -9.89 -4.54 2.91
CA ASN A 270 -8.56 -5.09 3.19
C ASN A 270 -8.45 -6.61 2.94
N ASP A 271 -9.57 -7.25 2.58
CA ASP A 271 -9.68 -8.68 2.28
C ASP A 271 -10.16 -8.87 0.84
N PRO A 272 -9.36 -8.46 -0.17
CA PRO A 272 -9.84 -8.40 -1.55
C PRO A 272 -10.06 -9.80 -2.13
N MET A 273 -11.31 -10.27 -2.21
CA MET A 273 -11.69 -11.58 -2.74
C MET A 273 -12.55 -11.44 -4.00
N PRO A 274 -11.95 -11.28 -5.20
CA PRO A 274 -12.65 -10.88 -6.42
C PRO A 274 -13.69 -11.89 -6.94
N LEU A 275 -13.53 -13.18 -6.67
CA LEU A 275 -14.47 -14.24 -7.05
C LEU A 275 -15.46 -14.60 -5.93
N GLY A 276 -15.38 -13.93 -4.77
CA GLY A 276 -16.24 -14.21 -3.62
C GLY A 276 -16.23 -15.69 -3.23
N ASN A 277 -17.41 -16.31 -3.11
CA ASN A 277 -17.57 -17.72 -2.73
C ASN A 277 -17.44 -18.70 -3.91
N LEU A 278 -17.14 -18.23 -5.13
CA LEU A 278 -17.03 -19.10 -6.31
C LEU A 278 -15.74 -19.94 -6.30
N ALA A 279 -14.74 -19.51 -5.54
CA ALA A 279 -13.44 -20.15 -5.46
C ALA A 279 -12.91 -20.05 -4.01
N PRO A 280 -12.21 -21.08 -3.50
CA PRO A 280 -11.50 -20.99 -2.23
C PRO A 280 -10.58 -19.77 -2.19
N ALA A 281 -10.57 -19.08 -1.06
CA ALA A 281 -9.81 -17.85 -0.90
C ALA A 281 -8.98 -17.88 0.39
N HIS A 282 -7.77 -17.33 0.32
CA HIS A 282 -6.97 -17.00 1.49
C HIS A 282 -6.36 -15.62 1.33
N VAL A 283 -6.56 -14.75 2.32
CA VAL A 283 -5.93 -13.43 2.37
C VAL A 283 -4.86 -13.43 3.46
N PHE A 284 -3.62 -13.15 3.06
CA PHE A 284 -2.48 -13.05 3.97
C PHE A 284 -2.37 -11.65 4.57
N HIS A 285 -2.28 -11.60 5.89
CA HIS A 285 -2.12 -10.37 6.66
C HIS A 285 -0.84 -10.40 7.47
N PHE A 286 -0.14 -9.27 7.54
CA PHE A 286 1.19 -9.21 8.17
C PHE A 286 1.14 -9.50 9.68
N TRP A 287 0.03 -9.21 10.35
CA TRP A 287 -0.17 -9.43 11.79
C TRP A 287 -0.68 -10.81 12.16
N LYS A 288 -0.85 -11.73 11.19
CA LYS A 288 -1.51 -13.02 11.42
C LYS A 288 -0.72 -13.92 12.38
N TRP A 289 0.59 -14.02 12.20
CA TRP A 289 1.44 -14.95 12.96
C TRP A 289 2.37 -14.26 13.96
N ARG A 290 2.46 -12.93 13.92
CA ARG A 290 3.34 -12.15 14.78
C ARG A 290 2.68 -10.90 15.31
N GLN A 291 3.01 -10.55 16.55
CA GLN A 291 2.71 -9.23 17.09
C GLN A 291 3.69 -8.23 16.48
N ILE A 292 3.14 -7.20 15.86
CA ILE A 292 3.94 -6.21 15.13
C ILE A 292 3.57 -4.84 15.66
N LEU A 293 4.60 -4.10 16.07
CA LEU A 293 4.43 -2.76 16.61
C LEU A 293 3.92 -1.79 15.54
N PRO A 294 3.25 -0.68 15.92
CA PRO A 294 2.58 0.23 14.98
C PRO A 294 3.48 0.87 13.91
N HIS A 295 4.80 0.74 14.02
CA HIS A 295 5.76 1.22 13.02
C HIS A 295 5.60 0.53 11.65
N TRP A 296 4.82 -0.53 11.53
CA TRP A 296 4.55 -1.22 10.25
C TRP A 296 4.01 -0.28 9.16
N ILE A 297 3.31 0.78 9.56
CA ILE A 297 2.78 1.77 8.62
C ILE A 297 3.93 2.52 7.93
N LEU A 298 5.07 2.68 8.61
CA LEU A 298 6.22 3.46 8.15
C LEU A 298 7.10 2.64 7.22
N VAL A 299 7.32 3.18 6.03
CA VAL A 299 8.33 2.69 5.10
C VAL A 299 9.71 2.97 5.67
N SER A 300 10.57 1.96 5.61
CA SER A 300 11.98 2.07 5.98
C SER A 300 12.85 1.86 4.75
N THR A 301 13.87 2.71 4.59
CA THR A 301 14.91 2.56 3.56
C THR A 301 16.08 1.68 4.02
N ASN A 302 15.97 1.04 5.18
CA ASN A 302 17.03 0.18 5.71
C ASN A 302 16.95 -1.23 5.10
N ALA A 303 17.94 -1.59 4.28
CA ALA A 303 18.00 -2.88 3.61
C ALA A 303 18.12 -4.07 4.59
N ASN A 304 18.82 -3.93 5.72
CA ASN A 304 18.93 -5.00 6.72
C ASN A 304 17.57 -5.27 7.36
N TRP A 305 16.81 -4.20 7.64
CA TRP A 305 15.47 -4.32 8.17
C TRP A 305 14.51 -4.97 7.17
N ALA A 306 14.62 -4.62 5.89
CA ALA A 306 13.85 -5.28 4.83
C ALA A 306 14.16 -6.78 4.75
N ASN A 307 15.44 -7.18 4.80
CA ASN A 307 15.84 -8.60 4.85
C ASN A 307 15.27 -9.29 6.09
N GLN A 308 15.35 -8.66 7.27
CA GLN A 308 14.82 -9.24 8.49
C GLN A 308 13.30 -9.51 8.40
N GLN A 309 12.54 -8.57 7.84
CA GLN A 309 11.11 -8.75 7.61
C GLN A 309 10.83 -9.90 6.65
N PHE A 310 11.57 -9.97 5.54
CA PHE A 310 11.43 -11.04 4.55
C PHE A 310 11.71 -12.42 5.18
N GLU A 311 12.80 -12.57 5.93
CA GLU A 311 13.12 -13.81 6.63
C GLU A 311 12.08 -14.19 7.68
N TRP A 312 11.52 -13.22 8.41
CA TRP A 312 10.40 -13.49 9.31
C TRP A 312 9.17 -14.00 8.58
N GLY A 313 8.82 -13.39 7.44
CA GLY A 313 7.71 -13.85 6.60
C GLY A 313 7.89 -15.28 6.13
N ARG A 314 9.12 -15.64 5.71
CA ARG A 314 9.47 -17.01 5.32
C ARG A 314 9.34 -17.97 6.49
N ALA A 315 9.98 -17.65 7.62
CA ALA A 315 10.00 -18.51 8.80
C ALA A 315 8.58 -18.80 9.32
N ASP A 316 7.73 -17.78 9.39
CA ASP A 316 6.36 -17.95 9.86
C ASP A 316 5.51 -18.76 8.89
N ALA A 317 5.63 -18.51 7.58
CA ALA A 317 4.92 -19.30 6.57
C ALA A 317 5.31 -20.78 6.64
N VAL A 318 6.59 -21.09 6.88
CA VAL A 318 7.06 -22.46 7.10
C VAL A 318 6.48 -23.07 8.37
N ALA A 319 6.49 -22.33 9.48
CA ALA A 319 5.93 -22.80 10.76
C ALA A 319 4.41 -23.08 10.65
N HIS A 320 3.70 -22.33 9.81
CA HIS A 320 2.24 -22.39 9.65
C HIS A 320 1.78 -23.05 8.35
N LEU A 321 2.62 -23.89 7.72
CA LEU A 321 2.24 -24.63 6.50
C LEU A 321 0.92 -25.40 6.62
N HIS A 322 0.59 -25.88 7.82
CA HIS A 322 -0.68 -26.58 8.05
C HIS A 322 -1.94 -25.75 7.88
N GLU A 323 -1.87 -24.43 8.10
CA GLU A 323 -3.00 -23.54 7.82
C GLU A 323 -3.11 -23.35 6.30
N ILE A 324 -1.97 -23.22 5.61
CA ILE A 324 -1.90 -22.94 4.18
C ILE A 324 -2.32 -24.16 3.35
N GLU A 325 -1.88 -25.37 3.74
CA GLU A 325 -2.20 -26.62 3.04
C GLU A 325 -3.68 -27.02 3.14
N THR A 326 -4.48 -26.35 4.00
CA THR A 326 -5.95 -26.48 3.97
C THR A 326 -6.59 -25.77 2.77
N VAL A 327 -5.87 -24.84 2.15
CA VAL A 327 -6.37 -24.01 1.05
C VAL A 327 -5.58 -24.23 -0.23
N LEU A 328 -4.30 -24.61 -0.17
CA LEU A 328 -3.44 -24.74 -1.34
C LEU A 328 -2.91 -26.17 -1.50
N HIS A 329 -2.94 -26.66 -2.73
CA HIS A 329 -2.30 -27.92 -3.09
C HIS A 329 -0.79 -27.72 -3.18
N TYR A 330 -0.02 -28.67 -2.64
CA TYR A 330 1.44 -28.71 -2.88
C TYR A 330 1.70 -28.85 -4.39
N LYS A 331 2.87 -28.37 -4.84
CA LYS A 331 3.35 -28.76 -6.17
C LYS A 331 3.48 -30.28 -6.20
N ASP A 332 3.18 -30.88 -7.34
CA ASP A 332 3.46 -32.30 -7.52
C ASP A 332 4.98 -32.47 -7.36
N ASP A 333 5.38 -33.18 -6.30
CA ASP A 333 6.79 -33.50 -6.07
C ASP A 333 7.23 -34.39 -7.25
N GLU A 334 8.20 -33.94 -8.08
CA GLU A 334 8.91 -34.83 -9.02
C GLU A 334 9.77 -35.90 -8.28
N HIS A 335 9.54 -36.10 -6.99
CA HIS A 335 10.32 -36.97 -6.12
C HIS A 335 9.40 -37.81 -5.21
N ASP A 336 8.59 -38.66 -5.82
CA ASP A 336 8.10 -39.90 -5.22
C ASP A 336 8.32 -41.05 -6.23
N GLU A 337 9.59 -41.30 -6.59
CA GLU A 337 10.08 -42.58 -7.15
C GLU A 337 11.17 -43.19 -6.25
#